data_AF-A0A7J8B987-F1
#
_entry.id   AF-A0A7J8B987-F1
#
_cell.length_a   1.000
_cell.length_b   1.000
_cell.length_c   1.000
_cell.angle_alpha   90.00
_cell.angle_beta   90.00
_cell.angle_gamma   90.00
#
_symmetry.space_group_name_H-M   'P 1'
#
loop_
_entity.id
_entity.type
_entity.pdbx_description
1 polymer ?
#
loop_
_entity_poly.entity_id
_entity_poly.type
_entity_poly.pdbx_seq_one_letter_code
_entity_poly.pdbx_strand_id
1 'polypeptide(L)'
;MVIVQAGVRGFLQRQKFQKIEDSALKIQAVWRGHKARKYVCEVKAACKIQAWYRGRKARQEYLAVLEAVKVIQGYLCTRLQRARFLKVRASAIIIQRKWRATLSRRMAREHFLRMKGSEQSAGPRSLGFAAAGLHHLSALRIQRAYRRHVARRAAAVCIQRWFRARLQLKRFGQLCPSVVKTRREAEERARRRHRAAQVMQRAVRRFLLRKRQEKLTSGIVKIQALWRGYSWRKNNDCTKIKAIRSGLRATSGAAREEDRLCRRAALALRHLRGCRHLSAVLGALQHLEVVTRLSPLCCEDMARSGAASTIFVLIRSCNRSVPCMEVISCAVQVLLNVAKYEKTTWAVRGVDGCTDTLLELLQTYQAKPGDRVADKSAGIFTRACCLLAVLAQTADCASDVHNRSKVVDCVCSLYKLTARKHRMNTDRILYKQSKSSSASPPFIPETPARTGMVPRLKPDWVLRRDNVEIASPLQALQVLMDALGVARQQV
;
A
#
# COMPACT_ATOMS: atom_id res chain seq x y z
N MET A 1 6.82 15.59 60.65
CA MET A 1 6.82 16.26 59.32
C MET A 1 7.75 15.61 58.27
N VAL A 2 8.97 15.17 58.62
CA VAL A 2 9.96 14.64 57.66
C VAL A 2 9.51 13.37 56.90
N ILE A 3 8.80 12.45 57.57
CA ILE A 3 8.32 11.18 56.97
C ILE A 3 7.33 11.43 55.83
N VAL A 4 6.41 12.38 56.01
CA VAL A 4 5.40 12.73 54.99
C VAL A 4 6.07 13.36 53.76
N GLN A 5 7.05 14.24 53.97
CA GLN A 5 7.81 14.87 52.88
C GLN A 5 8.64 13.86 52.08
N ALA A 6 9.24 12.87 52.76
CA ALA A 6 9.96 11.78 52.10
C ALA A 6 9.02 10.91 51.24
N GLY A 7 7.83 10.59 51.75
CA GLY A 7 6.81 9.84 51.00
C GLY A 7 6.35 10.55 49.72
N VAL A 8 6.07 11.86 49.82
CA VAL A 8 5.65 12.68 48.66
C VAL A 8 6.77 12.79 47.62
N ARG A 9 8.02 13.01 48.04
CA ARG A 9 9.17 13.04 47.12
C ARG A 9 9.36 11.71 46.39
N GLY A 10 9.25 10.59 47.11
CA GLY A 10 9.32 9.25 46.53
C GLY A 10 8.21 8.99 45.50
N PHE A 11 6.98 9.41 45.79
CA PHE A 11 5.86 9.30 44.85
C PHE A 11 6.08 10.12 43.57
N LEU A 12 6.51 11.38 43.69
CA LEU A 12 6.80 12.25 42.55
C LEU A 12 7.93 11.70 41.68
N GLN A 13 8.97 11.13 42.29
CA GLN A 13 10.08 10.53 41.56
C GLN A 13 9.65 9.27 40.80
N ARG A 14 8.84 8.39 41.41
CA ARG A 14 8.24 7.24 40.73
C ARG A 14 7.36 7.65 39.56
N GLN A 15 6.53 8.69 39.73
CA GLN A 15 5.68 9.18 38.64
C GLN A 15 6.49 9.76 37.46
N LYS A 16 7.59 10.47 37.74
CA LYS A 16 8.51 10.97 36.70
C LYS A 16 9.18 9.80 35.97
N PHE A 17 9.67 8.81 36.70
CA PHE A 17 10.27 7.61 36.11
C PHE A 17 9.28 6.87 35.21
N GLN A 18 8.04 6.68 35.67
CA GLN A 18 6.98 6.03 34.88
C GLN A 18 6.71 6.78 33.56
N LYS A 19 6.67 8.11 33.57
CA LYS A 19 6.47 8.91 32.35
C LYS A 19 7.62 8.75 31.35
N ILE A 20 8.86 8.63 31.83
CA ILE A 20 10.04 8.38 30.98
C ILE A 20 9.95 6.98 30.39
N GLU A 21 9.62 5.97 31.21
CA GLU A 21 9.45 4.59 30.79
C GLU A 21 8.35 4.46 29.72
N ASP A 22 7.16 5.05 29.96
CA ASP A 22 6.04 5.02 29.02
C ASP A 22 6.39 5.69 27.68
N SER A 23 7.18 6.78 27.72
CA SER A 23 7.64 7.48 26.52
C SER A 23 8.65 6.64 25.75
N ALA A 24 9.61 6.01 26.44
CA ALA A 24 10.56 5.10 25.85
C ALA A 24 9.86 3.89 25.21
N LEU A 25 8.87 3.30 25.88
CA LEU A 25 8.07 2.19 25.36
C LEU A 25 7.32 2.57 24.08
N LYS A 26 6.75 3.78 24.01
CA LYS A 26 6.09 4.29 22.80
C LYS A 26 7.07 4.42 21.63
N ILE A 27 8.24 5.01 21.86
CA ILE A 27 9.29 5.16 20.84
C ILE A 27 9.74 3.78 20.34
N GLN A 28 10.03 2.87 21.27
CA GLN A 28 10.42 1.49 20.94
C GLN A 28 9.33 0.77 20.14
N ALA A 29 8.07 0.93 20.49
CA ALA A 29 6.94 0.32 19.76
C ALA A 29 6.82 0.88 18.33
N VAL A 30 6.94 2.20 18.15
CA VAL A 30 6.92 2.84 16.83
C VAL A 30 8.09 2.35 15.98
N TRP A 31 9.29 2.28 16.55
CA TRP A 31 10.48 1.79 15.86
C TRP A 31 10.35 0.32 15.45
N ARG A 32 9.91 -0.56 16.36
CA ARG A 32 9.63 -1.98 16.05
C ARG A 32 8.60 -2.10 14.92
N GLY A 33 7.56 -1.26 14.94
CA GLY A 33 6.55 -1.20 13.88
C GLY A 33 7.12 -0.73 12.54
N HIS A 34 7.98 0.30 12.53
CA HIS A 34 8.67 0.77 11.34
C HIS A 34 9.57 -0.33 10.74
N LYS A 35 10.41 -0.97 11.57
CA LYS A 35 11.30 -2.06 11.16
C LYS A 35 10.52 -3.23 10.54
N ALA A 36 9.41 -3.64 11.14
CA ALA A 36 8.54 -4.69 10.61
C ALA A 36 7.93 -4.32 9.24
N ARG A 37 7.43 -3.08 9.09
CA ARG A 37 6.88 -2.61 7.80
C ARG A 37 7.94 -2.55 6.71
N LYS A 38 9.14 -2.06 7.01
CA LYS A 38 10.27 -2.03 6.08
C LYS A 38 10.63 -3.43 5.59
N TYR A 39 10.79 -4.39 6.51
CA TYR A 39 11.06 -5.79 6.18
C TYR A 39 9.98 -6.40 5.28
N VAL A 40 8.70 -6.17 5.57
CA VAL A 40 7.59 -6.66 4.73
C VAL A 40 7.64 -6.05 3.32
N CYS A 41 7.98 -4.78 3.18
CA CYS A 41 8.16 -4.13 1.87
C CYS A 41 9.32 -4.77 1.08
N GLU A 42 10.46 -4.99 1.72
CA GLU A 42 11.63 -5.66 1.12
C GLU A 42 11.29 -7.08 0.65
N VAL A 43 10.62 -7.87 1.50
CA VAL A 43 10.17 -9.23 1.14
C VAL A 43 9.18 -9.20 -0.02
N LYS A 44 8.21 -8.28 -0.03
CA LYS A 44 7.26 -8.13 -1.15
C LYS A 44 7.97 -7.78 -2.46
N ALA A 45 8.94 -6.88 -2.43
CA ALA A 45 9.74 -6.53 -3.60
C ALA A 45 10.54 -7.73 -4.11
N ALA A 46 11.22 -8.46 -3.22
CA ALA A 46 11.95 -9.67 -3.55
C ALA A 46 11.04 -10.74 -4.19
N CYS A 47 9.85 -10.97 -3.62
CA CYS A 47 8.89 -11.93 -4.18
C CYS A 47 8.43 -11.53 -5.61
N LYS A 48 8.22 -10.23 -5.89
CA LYS A 48 7.86 -9.74 -7.23
C LYS A 48 8.98 -10.01 -8.24
N ILE A 49 10.23 -9.69 -7.88
CA ILE A 49 11.40 -9.92 -8.74
C ILE A 49 11.58 -11.42 -9.01
N GLN A 50 11.47 -12.26 -7.97
CA GLN A 50 11.58 -13.70 -8.10
C GLN A 50 10.46 -14.30 -8.98
N ALA A 51 9.22 -13.82 -8.84
CA ALA A 51 8.10 -14.26 -9.66
C ALA A 51 8.30 -13.89 -11.14
N TRP A 52 8.70 -12.64 -11.41
CA TRP A 52 9.01 -12.18 -12.77
C TRP A 52 10.13 -13.01 -13.41
N TYR A 53 11.23 -13.24 -12.70
CA TYR A 53 12.36 -14.02 -13.22
C TYR A 53 11.96 -15.47 -13.52
N ARG A 54 11.22 -16.13 -12.60
CA ARG A 54 10.71 -17.49 -12.82
C ARG A 54 9.80 -17.56 -14.05
N GLY A 55 8.92 -16.57 -14.23
CA GLY A 55 8.06 -16.47 -15.41
C GLY A 55 8.85 -16.29 -16.71
N ARG A 56 9.83 -15.38 -16.71
CA ARG A 56 10.72 -15.14 -17.86
C ARG A 56 11.49 -16.40 -18.25
N LYS A 57 12.09 -17.08 -17.27
CA LYS A 57 12.85 -18.32 -17.50
C LYS A 57 11.97 -19.43 -18.07
N ALA A 58 10.79 -19.65 -17.50
CA ALA A 58 9.85 -20.66 -17.99
C ALA A 58 9.39 -20.36 -19.44
N ARG A 59 9.11 -19.09 -19.76
CA ARG A 59 8.75 -18.68 -21.12
C ARG A 59 9.90 -18.91 -22.10
N GLN A 60 11.14 -18.60 -21.72
CA GLN A 60 12.32 -18.83 -22.55
C GLN A 60 12.54 -20.32 -22.82
N GLU A 61 12.42 -21.18 -21.80
CA GLU A 61 12.51 -22.64 -21.95
C GLU A 61 11.41 -23.17 -22.88
N TYR A 62 10.18 -22.68 -22.74
CA TYR A 62 9.06 -23.06 -23.60
C TYR A 62 9.29 -22.66 -25.07
N LEU A 63 9.74 -21.44 -25.32
CA LEU A 63 10.03 -20.97 -26.68
C LEU A 63 11.18 -21.76 -27.32
N ALA A 64 12.21 -22.12 -26.56
CA ALA A 64 13.30 -22.96 -27.05
C ALA A 64 12.80 -24.36 -27.47
N VAL A 65 11.89 -24.96 -26.69
CA VAL A 65 11.27 -26.24 -27.04
C VAL A 65 10.39 -26.10 -28.29
N LEU A 66 9.57 -25.05 -28.39
CA LEU A 66 8.76 -24.81 -29.58
C LEU A 66 9.61 -24.66 -30.83
N GLU A 67 10.73 -23.94 -30.75
CA GLU A 67 11.61 -23.76 -31.89
C GLU A 67 12.28 -25.06 -32.32
N ALA A 68 12.72 -25.88 -31.35
CA ALA A 68 13.23 -27.22 -31.64
C ALA A 68 12.17 -28.12 -32.30
N VAL A 69 10.91 -28.05 -31.84
CA VAL A 69 9.80 -28.82 -32.42
C VAL A 69 9.56 -28.41 -33.88
N LYS A 70 9.54 -27.10 -34.19
CA LYS A 70 9.38 -26.62 -35.58
C LYS A 70 10.50 -27.12 -36.48
N VAL A 71 11.75 -27.06 -36.01
CA VAL A 71 12.91 -27.57 -36.77
C VAL A 71 12.79 -29.07 -37.05
N ILE A 72 12.43 -29.86 -36.03
CA ILE A 72 12.25 -31.32 -36.18
C ILE A 72 11.11 -31.62 -37.14
N GLN A 73 9.96 -30.96 -37.00
CA GLN A 73 8.81 -31.14 -37.89
C GLN A 73 9.16 -30.78 -39.33
N GLY A 74 9.83 -29.63 -39.56
CA GLY A 74 10.28 -29.21 -40.88
C GLY A 74 11.25 -30.21 -41.52
N TYR A 75 12.21 -30.71 -40.75
CA TYR A 75 13.14 -31.75 -41.22
C TYR A 75 12.42 -33.05 -41.57
N LEU A 76 11.50 -33.52 -40.71
CA LEU A 76 10.73 -34.75 -40.95
C LEU A 76 9.87 -34.64 -42.20
N CYS A 77 9.13 -33.54 -42.37
CA CYS A 77 8.34 -33.26 -43.56
C CYS A 77 9.20 -33.29 -44.82
N THR A 78 10.34 -32.58 -44.82
CA THR A 78 11.27 -32.54 -45.96
C THR A 78 11.82 -33.93 -46.30
N ARG A 79 12.21 -34.71 -45.28
CA ARG A 79 12.73 -36.06 -45.46
C ARG A 79 11.68 -37.00 -46.05
N LEU A 80 10.44 -36.94 -45.57
CA LEU A 80 9.33 -37.74 -46.08
C LEU A 80 9.01 -37.40 -47.55
N GLN A 81 8.94 -36.11 -47.88
CA GLN A 81 8.70 -35.67 -49.26
C GLN A 81 9.84 -36.10 -50.20
N ARG A 82 11.10 -35.94 -49.78
CA ARG A 82 12.27 -36.39 -50.56
C ARG A 82 12.26 -37.90 -50.78
N ALA A 83 11.94 -38.69 -49.75
CA ALA A 83 11.86 -40.14 -49.87
C ALA A 83 10.76 -40.57 -50.85
N ARG A 84 9.59 -39.91 -50.81
CA ARG A 84 8.50 -40.13 -51.77
C ARG A 84 8.93 -39.81 -53.19
N PHE A 85 9.54 -38.64 -53.40
CA PHE A 85 10.05 -38.22 -54.72
C PHE A 85 11.08 -39.21 -55.28
N LEU A 86 12.04 -39.65 -54.48
CA LEU A 86 13.06 -40.60 -54.92
C LEU A 86 12.47 -41.96 -55.31
N LYS A 87 11.44 -42.46 -54.60
CA LYS A 87 10.71 -43.68 -54.99
C LYS A 87 10.05 -43.52 -56.36
N VAL A 88 9.32 -42.41 -56.57
CA VAL A 88 8.66 -42.12 -57.85
C VAL A 88 9.69 -42.03 -58.98
N ARG A 89 10.80 -41.31 -58.76
CA ARG A 89 11.88 -41.19 -59.73
C ARG A 89 12.51 -42.54 -60.06
N ALA A 90 12.75 -43.40 -59.07
CA ALA A 90 13.31 -44.74 -59.29
C ALA A 90 12.37 -45.60 -60.17
N SER A 91 11.07 -45.59 -59.87
CA SER A 91 10.07 -46.28 -60.69
C SER A 91 10.05 -45.75 -62.13
N ALA A 92 10.08 -44.43 -62.31
CA ALA A 92 10.14 -43.81 -63.63
C ALA A 92 11.38 -44.25 -64.43
N ILE A 93 12.56 -44.28 -63.80
CA ILE A 93 13.81 -44.73 -64.43
C ILE A 93 13.71 -46.21 -64.85
N ILE A 94 13.12 -47.08 -64.02
CA ILE A 94 12.95 -48.51 -64.34
C ILE A 94 12.05 -48.67 -65.57
N ILE A 95 10.92 -47.97 -65.61
CA ILE A 95 9.98 -47.99 -66.74
C ILE A 95 10.68 -47.48 -68.01
N GLN A 96 11.34 -46.33 -67.94
CA GLN A 96 12.10 -45.75 -69.06
C GLN A 96 13.18 -46.72 -69.57
N ARG A 97 13.92 -47.37 -68.67
CA ARG A 97 14.95 -48.36 -69.03
C ARG A 97 14.36 -49.59 -69.73
N LYS A 98 13.24 -50.12 -69.22
CA LYS A 98 12.54 -51.27 -69.83
C LYS A 98 11.99 -50.92 -71.21
N TRP A 99 11.44 -49.72 -71.37
CA TRP A 99 10.96 -49.21 -72.65
C TRP A 99 12.09 -49.10 -73.68
N ARG A 100 13.20 -48.41 -73.33
CA ARG A 100 14.38 -48.28 -74.22
C ARG A 100 14.97 -49.64 -74.61
N ALA A 101 15.06 -50.59 -73.68
CA ALA A 101 15.52 -51.95 -73.97
C ALA A 101 14.56 -52.70 -74.91
N THR A 102 13.25 -52.44 -74.81
CA THR A 102 12.24 -53.06 -75.68
C THR A 102 12.31 -52.48 -77.09
N LEU A 103 12.50 -51.16 -77.24
CA LEU A 103 12.79 -50.52 -78.52
C LEU A 103 14.08 -51.08 -79.14
N SER A 104 15.16 -51.21 -78.36
CA SER A 104 16.42 -51.80 -78.84
C SER A 104 16.24 -53.24 -79.32
N ARG A 105 15.45 -54.06 -78.61
CA ARG A 105 15.13 -55.43 -79.04
C ARG A 105 14.34 -55.46 -80.35
N ARG A 106 13.38 -54.54 -80.53
CA ARG A 106 12.61 -54.43 -81.78
C ARG A 106 13.51 -54.09 -82.95
N MET A 107 14.37 -53.08 -82.81
CA MET A 107 15.36 -52.70 -83.83
C MET A 107 16.32 -53.85 -84.15
N ALA A 108 16.87 -54.53 -83.14
CA ALA A 108 17.75 -55.68 -83.36
C ALA A 108 17.04 -56.86 -84.03
N ARG A 109 15.76 -57.10 -83.72
CA ARG A 109 14.95 -58.13 -84.38
C ARG A 109 14.67 -57.77 -85.84
N GLU A 110 14.35 -56.52 -86.14
CA GLU A 110 14.20 -56.05 -87.53
C GLU A 110 15.50 -56.18 -88.31
N HIS A 111 16.63 -55.81 -87.71
CA HIS A 111 17.96 -56.00 -88.31
C HIS A 111 18.27 -57.49 -88.54
N PHE A 112 17.99 -58.36 -87.57
CA PHE A 112 18.16 -59.81 -87.72
C PHE A 112 17.25 -60.39 -88.79
N LEU A 113 15.99 -59.97 -88.88
CA LEU A 113 15.08 -60.40 -89.93
C LEU A 113 15.54 -59.92 -91.32
N ARG A 114 16.14 -58.73 -91.44
CA ARG A 114 16.82 -58.29 -92.67
C ARG A 114 18.00 -59.20 -93.02
N MET A 115 18.88 -59.51 -92.06
CA MET A 115 20.01 -60.42 -92.27
C MET A 115 19.57 -61.84 -92.65
N LYS A 116 18.46 -62.34 -92.06
CA LYS A 116 17.90 -63.66 -92.39
C LYS A 116 17.23 -63.71 -93.77
N GLY A 117 16.90 -62.57 -94.36
CA GLY A 117 16.47 -62.47 -95.76
C GLY A 117 17.64 -62.59 -96.76
N SER A 118 18.88 -62.36 -96.30
CA SER A 118 20.10 -62.40 -97.12
C SER A 118 20.98 -63.64 -96.90
N GLU A 119 20.59 -64.58 -96.03
CA GLU A 119 21.33 -65.81 -95.74
C GLU A 119 20.41 -67.04 -95.84
N GLN A 120 20.09 -67.44 -97.07
CA GLN A 120 19.75 -68.83 -97.40
C GLN A 120 20.78 -69.36 -98.39
N SER A 121 21.94 -69.78 -97.89
CA SER A 121 22.76 -70.82 -98.52
C SER A 121 23.86 -71.30 -97.60
N ALA A 122 24.07 -72.60 -97.64
CA ALA A 122 25.25 -73.33 -97.16
C ALA A 122 25.42 -73.49 -95.63
N GLY A 123 25.04 -74.69 -95.15
CA GLY A 123 25.95 -75.42 -94.25
C GLY A 123 27.19 -75.90 -95.03
N PRO A 124 28.22 -76.52 -94.39
CA PRO A 124 28.04 -77.43 -93.28
C PRO A 124 29.10 -77.33 -92.15
N ARG A 125 28.74 -78.05 -91.07
CA ARG A 125 29.61 -78.56 -90.02
C ARG A 125 30.85 -79.23 -90.60
N SER A 126 32.02 -78.93 -90.02
CA SER A 126 33.05 -79.91 -89.61
C SER A 126 34.37 -79.19 -89.34
N LEU A 127 34.71 -79.05 -88.05
CA LEU A 127 36.07 -79.07 -87.45
C LEU A 127 35.93 -78.68 -85.96
N GLY A 128 35.09 -79.43 -85.25
CA GLY A 128 34.57 -79.05 -83.93
C GLY A 128 35.17 -79.77 -82.73
N PHE A 129 36.33 -80.43 -82.84
CA PHE A 129 36.89 -81.17 -81.69
C PHE A 129 38.14 -80.50 -81.08
N ALA A 130 39.09 -80.02 -81.88
CA ALA A 130 40.27 -79.31 -81.36
C ALA A 130 39.96 -77.88 -80.89
N ALA A 131 39.14 -77.13 -81.65
CA ALA A 131 38.67 -75.80 -81.25
C ALA A 131 37.78 -75.86 -79.99
N ALA A 132 36.94 -76.90 -79.87
CA ALA A 132 36.13 -77.13 -78.67
C ALA A 132 37.00 -77.36 -77.42
N GLY A 133 38.11 -78.11 -77.53
CA GLY A 133 39.07 -78.28 -76.44
C GLY A 133 39.70 -76.97 -75.96
N LEU A 134 40.13 -76.11 -76.90
CA LEU A 134 40.68 -74.79 -76.59
C LEU A 134 39.62 -73.85 -75.99
N HIS A 135 38.40 -73.85 -76.51
CA HIS A 135 37.29 -73.07 -75.97
C HIS A 135 36.86 -73.54 -74.57
N HIS A 136 36.87 -74.85 -74.30
CA HIS A 136 36.63 -75.40 -72.97
C HIS A 136 37.74 -75.00 -71.99
N LEU A 137 39.01 -75.03 -72.41
CA LEU A 137 40.12 -74.61 -71.56
C LEU A 137 40.09 -73.10 -71.27
N SER A 138 39.75 -72.26 -72.25
CA SER A 138 39.54 -70.82 -72.05
C SER A 138 38.32 -70.55 -71.14
N ALA A 139 37.23 -71.29 -71.31
CA ALA A 139 36.05 -71.20 -70.45
C ALA A 139 36.37 -71.58 -69.00
N LEU A 140 37.14 -72.66 -68.78
CA LEU A 140 37.60 -73.06 -67.45
C LEU A 140 38.49 -72.00 -66.79
N ARG A 141 39.39 -71.36 -67.56
CA ARG A 141 40.21 -70.23 -67.08
C ARG A 141 39.34 -69.04 -66.64
N ILE A 142 38.35 -68.66 -67.44
CA ILE A 142 37.40 -67.59 -67.11
C ILE A 142 36.55 -67.94 -65.89
N GLN A 143 36.02 -69.15 -65.83
CA GLN A 143 35.23 -69.63 -64.67
C GLN A 143 36.07 -69.65 -63.39
N ARG A 144 37.34 -70.09 -63.46
CA ARG A 144 38.25 -70.08 -62.31
C ARG A 144 38.61 -68.66 -61.87
N ALA A 145 38.81 -67.75 -62.81
CA ALA A 145 39.05 -66.32 -62.52
C ALA A 145 37.81 -65.66 -61.90
N TYR A 146 36.62 -65.94 -62.42
CA TYR A 146 35.34 -65.45 -61.90
C TYR A 146 35.07 -65.97 -60.48
N ARG A 147 35.26 -67.28 -60.21
CA ARG A 147 35.13 -67.86 -58.86
C ARG A 147 36.08 -67.17 -57.86
N ARG A 148 37.33 -66.89 -58.27
CA ARG A 148 38.29 -66.11 -57.46
C ARG A 148 37.82 -64.67 -57.21
N HIS A 149 37.26 -63.99 -58.22
CA HIS A 149 36.70 -62.64 -58.04
C HIS A 149 35.49 -62.63 -57.11
N VAL A 150 34.56 -63.58 -57.26
CA VAL A 150 33.39 -63.73 -56.38
C VAL A 150 33.82 -63.99 -54.93
N ALA A 151 34.81 -64.85 -54.70
CA ALA A 151 35.37 -65.10 -53.37
C ALA A 151 35.97 -63.82 -52.76
N ARG A 152 36.77 -63.05 -53.53
CA ARG A 152 37.32 -61.76 -53.08
C ARG A 152 36.24 -60.72 -52.79
N ARG A 153 35.20 -60.64 -53.62
CA ARG A 153 34.06 -59.74 -53.42
C ARG A 153 33.26 -60.11 -52.18
N ALA A 154 33.02 -61.40 -51.94
CA ALA A 154 32.35 -61.90 -50.74
C ALA A 154 33.15 -61.54 -49.47
N ALA A 155 34.47 -61.76 -49.48
CA ALA A 155 35.35 -61.36 -48.38
C ALA A 155 35.30 -59.84 -48.12
N ALA A 156 35.37 -59.02 -49.18
CA ALA A 156 35.25 -57.57 -49.05
C ALA A 156 33.90 -57.13 -48.45
N VAL A 157 32.79 -57.76 -48.84
CA VAL A 157 31.47 -57.49 -48.28
C VAL A 157 31.39 -57.89 -46.80
N CYS A 158 32.00 -59.01 -46.40
CA CYS A 158 32.07 -59.43 -45.00
C CYS A 158 32.85 -58.40 -44.16
N ILE A 159 34.01 -57.94 -44.63
CA ILE A 159 34.82 -56.91 -43.95
C ILE A 159 34.03 -55.59 -43.84
N GLN A 160 33.38 -55.15 -44.91
CA GLN A 160 32.57 -53.94 -44.90
C GLN A 160 31.37 -54.06 -43.94
N ARG A 161 30.70 -55.22 -43.89
CA ARG A 161 29.61 -55.49 -42.95
C ARG A 161 30.11 -55.42 -41.50
N TRP A 162 31.21 -56.10 -41.20
CA TRP A 162 31.82 -56.08 -39.88
C TRP A 162 32.22 -54.66 -39.46
N PHE A 163 32.87 -53.90 -40.35
CA PHE A 163 33.28 -52.53 -40.06
C PHE A 163 32.08 -51.60 -39.82
N ARG A 164 31.01 -51.72 -40.62
CA ARG A 164 29.76 -50.97 -40.40
C ARG A 164 29.12 -51.30 -39.05
N ALA A 165 29.07 -52.58 -38.68
CA ALA A 165 28.56 -53.00 -37.37
C ALA A 165 29.41 -52.46 -36.22
N ARG A 166 30.74 -52.52 -36.33
CA ARG A 166 31.68 -51.98 -35.34
C ARG A 166 31.53 -50.46 -35.17
N LEU A 167 31.36 -49.73 -36.27
CA LEU A 167 31.13 -48.29 -36.25
C LEU A 167 29.78 -47.92 -35.62
N GLN A 168 28.73 -48.70 -35.87
CA GLN A 168 27.42 -48.53 -35.21
C GLN A 168 27.51 -48.75 -33.70
N LEU A 169 28.22 -49.80 -33.25
CA LEU A 169 28.47 -50.05 -31.82
C LEU A 169 29.25 -48.91 -31.17
N LYS A 170 30.29 -48.37 -31.83
CA LYS A 170 31.04 -47.21 -31.32
C LYS A 170 30.14 -45.96 -31.20
N ARG A 171 29.31 -45.68 -32.20
CA ARG A 171 28.33 -44.57 -32.16
C ARG A 171 27.29 -44.76 -31.06
N PHE A 172 26.79 -45.99 -30.87
CA PHE A 172 25.86 -46.31 -29.79
C PHE A 172 26.52 -46.08 -28.41
N GLY A 173 27.74 -46.56 -28.22
CA GLY A 173 28.52 -46.31 -26.99
C GLY A 173 28.74 -44.83 -26.69
N GLN A 174 28.91 -43.99 -27.72
CA GLN A 174 29.04 -42.54 -27.57
C GLN A 174 27.70 -41.85 -27.25
N LEU A 175 26.57 -42.35 -27.76
CA LEU A 175 25.24 -41.75 -27.58
C LEU A 175 24.57 -42.14 -26.26
N CYS A 176 24.79 -43.37 -25.77
CA CYS A 176 24.15 -43.87 -24.55
C CYS A 176 24.35 -42.99 -23.31
N PRO A 177 25.58 -42.49 -23.00
CA PRO A 177 25.79 -41.62 -21.84
C PRO A 177 24.94 -40.33 -21.91
N SER A 178 24.83 -39.71 -23.08
CA SER A 178 24.03 -38.49 -23.27
C SER A 178 22.54 -38.74 -23.12
N VAL A 179 22.04 -39.88 -23.62
CA VAL A 179 20.63 -40.27 -23.46
C VAL A 179 20.31 -40.59 -21.98
N VAL A 180 21.21 -41.29 -21.29
CA VAL A 180 21.02 -41.60 -19.85
C VAL A 180 21.08 -40.32 -19.01
N LYS A 181 22.02 -39.40 -19.31
CA LYS A 181 22.14 -38.12 -18.62
C LYS A 181 20.88 -37.27 -18.80
N THR A 182 20.40 -37.09 -20.02
CA THR A 182 19.18 -36.30 -20.31
C THR A 182 17.94 -36.91 -19.64
N ARG A 183 17.83 -38.25 -19.59
CA ARG A 183 16.78 -38.95 -18.84
C ARG A 183 16.85 -38.67 -17.34
N ARG A 184 18.03 -38.82 -16.71
CA ARG A 184 18.23 -38.55 -15.28
C ARG A 184 17.89 -37.10 -14.93
N GLU A 185 18.33 -36.14 -15.75
CA GLU A 185 18.01 -34.72 -15.57
C GLU A 185 16.51 -34.44 -15.69
N ALA A 186 15.80 -35.14 -16.58
CA ALA A 186 14.35 -35.04 -16.71
C ALA A 186 13.62 -35.58 -15.47
N GLU A 187 14.04 -36.74 -14.97
CA GLU A 187 13.51 -37.35 -13.74
C GLU A 187 13.77 -36.46 -12.52
N GLU A 188 14.96 -35.87 -12.40
CA GLU A 188 15.24 -34.90 -11.33
C GLU A 188 14.38 -33.65 -11.42
N ARG A 189 14.20 -33.09 -12.62
CA ARG A 189 13.30 -31.94 -12.84
C ARG A 189 11.87 -32.27 -12.42
N ALA A 190 11.37 -33.47 -12.76
CA ALA A 190 10.06 -33.93 -12.31
C ALA A 190 9.97 -34.06 -10.77
N ARG A 191 10.98 -34.66 -10.13
CA ARG A 191 11.06 -34.77 -8.66
C ARG A 191 11.08 -33.39 -7.98
N ARG A 192 11.82 -32.41 -8.53
CA ARG A 192 11.86 -31.03 -8.01
C ARG A 192 10.49 -30.36 -8.12
N ARG A 193 9.81 -30.50 -9.26
CA ARG A 193 8.44 -29.97 -9.44
C ARG A 193 7.45 -30.62 -8.47
N HIS A 194 7.53 -31.94 -8.26
CA HIS A 194 6.67 -32.64 -7.32
C HIS A 194 6.90 -32.17 -5.87
N ARG A 195 8.17 -32.06 -5.44
CA ARG A 195 8.50 -31.53 -4.10
C ARG A 195 7.99 -30.10 -3.91
N ALA A 196 8.16 -29.23 -4.91
CA ALA A 196 7.63 -27.87 -4.85
C ALA A 196 6.10 -27.87 -4.72
N ALA A 197 5.39 -28.68 -5.51
CA ALA A 197 3.95 -28.84 -5.42
C ALA A 197 3.51 -29.32 -4.03
N GLN A 198 4.20 -30.30 -3.44
CA GLN A 198 3.90 -30.78 -2.09
C GLN A 198 4.06 -29.68 -1.03
N VAL A 199 5.13 -28.88 -1.11
CA VAL A 199 5.34 -27.74 -0.18
C VAL A 199 4.22 -26.72 -0.32
N MET A 200 3.85 -26.37 -1.55
CA MET A 200 2.75 -25.44 -1.82
C MET A 200 1.43 -25.99 -1.29
N GLN A 201 1.09 -27.25 -1.60
CA GLN A 201 -0.13 -27.90 -1.14
C GLN A 201 -0.22 -27.94 0.40
N ARG A 202 0.87 -28.29 1.08
CA ARG A 202 0.93 -28.26 2.56
C ARG A 202 0.69 -26.86 3.11
N ALA A 203 1.31 -25.84 2.51
CA ALA A 203 1.13 -24.45 2.93
C ALA A 203 -0.33 -23.97 2.73
N VAL A 204 -0.93 -24.26 1.58
CA VAL A 204 -2.33 -23.91 1.29
C VAL A 204 -3.28 -24.61 2.26
N ARG A 205 -3.13 -25.92 2.49
CA ARG A 205 -3.96 -26.67 3.45
C ARG A 205 -3.88 -26.06 4.84
N ARG A 206 -2.68 -25.70 5.31
CA ARG A 206 -2.48 -25.04 6.61
C ARG A 206 -3.12 -23.64 6.66
N PHE A 207 -3.06 -22.88 5.57
CA PHE A 207 -3.70 -21.57 5.49
C PHE A 207 -5.23 -21.68 5.54
N LEU A 208 -5.81 -22.59 4.76
CA LEU A 208 -7.25 -22.83 4.74
C LEU A 208 -7.77 -23.28 6.11
N LEU A 209 -7.04 -24.17 6.79
CA LEU A 209 -7.38 -24.59 8.15
C LEU A 209 -7.39 -23.41 9.13
N ARG A 210 -6.36 -22.56 9.11
CA ARG A 210 -6.31 -21.34 9.94
C ARG A 210 -7.48 -20.42 9.64
N LYS A 211 -7.80 -20.19 8.36
CA LYS A 211 -8.93 -19.35 7.97
C LYS A 211 -10.28 -19.91 8.42
N ARG A 212 -10.46 -21.24 8.40
CA ARG A 212 -11.66 -21.88 8.93
C ARG A 212 -11.77 -21.69 10.44
N GLN A 213 -10.66 -21.85 11.17
CA GLN A 213 -10.61 -21.64 12.61
C GLN A 213 -10.88 -20.17 12.99
N GLU A 214 -10.30 -19.21 12.26
CA GLU A 214 -10.56 -17.78 12.45
C GLU A 214 -12.04 -17.44 12.24
N LYS A 215 -12.69 -18.00 11.21
CA LYS A 215 -14.13 -17.80 10.98
C LYS A 215 -14.97 -18.38 12.11
N LEU A 216 -14.66 -19.59 12.56
CA LEU A 216 -15.37 -20.25 13.66
C LEU A 216 -15.22 -19.45 14.96
N THR A 217 -13.98 -19.12 15.34
CA THR A 217 -13.68 -18.33 16.55
C THR A 217 -14.32 -16.94 16.50
N SER A 218 -14.27 -16.24 15.37
CA SER A 218 -14.96 -14.96 15.19
C SER A 218 -16.48 -15.11 15.33
N GLY A 219 -17.06 -16.17 14.78
CA GLY A 219 -18.49 -16.50 14.94
C GLY A 219 -18.86 -16.73 16.41
N ILE A 220 -18.09 -17.56 17.12
CA ILE A 220 -18.28 -17.86 18.54
C ILE A 220 -18.21 -16.58 19.37
N VAL A 221 -17.17 -15.75 19.17
CA VAL A 221 -17.00 -14.49 19.91
C VAL A 221 -18.18 -13.54 19.66
N LYS A 222 -18.68 -13.44 18.42
CA LYS A 222 -19.85 -12.63 18.10
C LYS A 222 -21.10 -13.14 18.83
N ILE A 223 -21.37 -14.45 18.78
CA ILE A 223 -22.52 -15.04 19.47
C ILE A 223 -22.40 -14.81 20.98
N GLN A 224 -21.23 -15.05 21.57
CA GLN A 224 -20.98 -14.81 22.99
C GLN A 224 -21.16 -13.34 23.37
N ALA A 225 -20.65 -12.41 22.56
CA ALA A 225 -20.82 -10.97 22.81
C ALA A 225 -22.28 -10.54 22.71
N LEU A 226 -23.01 -11.02 21.70
CA LEU A 226 -24.44 -10.78 21.54
C LEU A 226 -25.24 -11.34 22.72
N TRP A 227 -24.94 -12.57 23.15
CA TRP A 227 -25.58 -13.20 24.29
C TRP A 227 -25.30 -12.46 25.60
N ARG A 228 -24.04 -12.11 25.88
CA ARG A 228 -23.67 -11.31 27.06
C ARG A 228 -24.42 -9.98 27.07
N GLY A 229 -24.49 -9.30 25.92
CA GLY A 229 -25.25 -8.06 25.78
C GLY A 229 -26.76 -8.25 25.97
N TYR A 230 -27.34 -9.31 25.42
CA TYR A 230 -28.76 -9.64 25.59
C TYR A 230 -29.10 -9.96 27.05
N SER A 231 -28.33 -10.85 27.67
CA SER A 231 -28.49 -11.25 29.08
C SER A 231 -28.42 -10.04 30.00
N TRP A 232 -27.42 -9.17 29.80
CA TRP A 232 -27.31 -7.93 30.57
C TRP A 232 -28.53 -7.04 30.40
N ARG A 233 -28.97 -6.81 29.15
CA ARG A 233 -30.17 -5.98 28.88
C ARG A 233 -31.42 -6.59 29.48
N LYS A 234 -31.63 -7.90 29.38
CA LYS A 234 -32.80 -8.58 29.96
C LYS A 234 -32.84 -8.42 31.48
N ASN A 235 -31.70 -8.58 32.14
CA ASN A 235 -31.62 -8.50 33.60
C ASN A 235 -31.59 -7.07 34.15
N ASN A 236 -31.23 -6.07 33.33
CA ASN A 236 -31.09 -4.67 33.74
C ASN A 236 -32.11 -3.73 33.06
N ASP A 237 -33.20 -4.23 32.48
CA ASP A 237 -34.21 -3.40 31.78
C ASP A 237 -35.12 -2.66 32.78
N CYS A 238 -34.54 -1.71 33.53
CA CYS A 238 -35.26 -0.88 34.48
C CYS A 238 -36.06 0.24 33.78
N THR A 239 -37.01 0.82 34.51
CA THR A 239 -37.90 1.90 34.03
C THR A 239 -37.13 3.09 33.45
N LYS A 240 -35.99 3.47 34.06
CA LYS A 240 -35.11 4.53 33.58
C LYS A 240 -34.55 4.24 32.19
N ILE A 241 -34.08 3.02 31.93
CA ILE A 241 -33.55 2.63 30.62
C ILE A 241 -34.66 2.57 29.57
N LYS A 242 -35.86 2.11 29.96
CA LYS A 242 -37.04 2.12 29.08
C LYS A 242 -37.44 3.55 28.68
N ALA A 243 -37.42 4.49 29.63
CA ALA A 243 -37.68 5.90 29.38
C ALA A 243 -36.64 6.55 28.44
N ILE A 244 -35.34 6.23 28.63
CA ILE A 244 -34.29 6.70 27.72
C ILE A 244 -34.52 6.15 26.30
N ARG A 245 -34.91 4.87 26.18
CA ARG A 245 -35.15 4.22 24.89
C ARG A 245 -36.38 4.79 24.17
N SER A 246 -37.47 5.04 24.89
CA SER A 246 -38.66 5.69 24.32
C SER A 246 -38.36 7.13 23.91
N GLY A 247 -37.62 7.88 24.74
CA GLY A 247 -37.15 9.23 24.42
C GLY A 247 -36.31 9.25 23.14
N LEU A 248 -35.30 8.39 23.04
CA LEU A 248 -34.47 8.28 21.83
C LEU A 248 -35.28 7.94 20.58
N ARG A 249 -36.28 7.03 20.69
CA ARG A 249 -37.17 6.70 19.57
C ARG A 249 -38.02 7.89 19.15
N ALA A 250 -38.61 8.59 20.12
CA ALA A 250 -39.41 9.80 19.86
C ALA A 250 -38.57 10.89 19.20
N THR A 251 -37.37 11.17 19.70
CA THR A 251 -36.43 12.13 19.11
C THR A 251 -35.98 11.70 17.71
N SER A 252 -35.69 10.41 17.50
CA SER A 252 -35.30 9.90 16.19
C SER A 252 -36.46 9.95 15.19
N GLY A 253 -37.70 9.72 15.64
CA GLY A 253 -38.90 9.82 14.80
C GLY A 253 -39.28 11.26 14.47
N ALA A 254 -38.97 12.21 15.35
CA ALA A 254 -39.19 13.64 15.13
C ALA A 254 -38.08 14.33 14.31
N ALA A 255 -36.96 13.65 14.07
CA ALA A 255 -35.80 14.22 13.38
C ALA A 255 -36.12 14.51 11.91
N ARG A 256 -36.08 15.79 11.54
CA ARG A 256 -36.25 16.25 10.16
C ARG A 256 -34.92 16.22 9.42
N GLU A 257 -35.01 16.23 8.09
CA GLU A 257 -33.83 16.35 7.23
C GLU A 257 -33.02 17.64 7.52
N GLU A 258 -33.72 18.69 7.98
CA GLU A 258 -33.15 19.97 8.41
C GLU A 258 -32.33 19.87 9.70
N ASP A 259 -32.62 18.87 10.56
CA ASP A 259 -31.89 18.65 11.81
C ASP A 259 -30.53 17.98 11.59
N ARG A 260 -30.28 17.48 10.36
CA ARG A 260 -28.98 16.91 9.99
C ARG A 260 -27.90 17.97 10.12
N LEU A 261 -26.81 17.59 10.77
CA LEU A 261 -25.68 18.46 11.09
C LEU A 261 -25.19 19.28 9.88
N CYS A 262 -25.05 18.65 8.70
CA CYS A 262 -24.60 19.32 7.49
C CYS A 262 -25.64 20.31 6.92
N ARG A 263 -26.94 19.99 7.00
CA ARG A 263 -28.01 20.92 6.57
C ARG A 263 -28.08 22.12 7.50
N ARG A 264 -27.98 21.92 8.81
CA ARG A 264 -27.89 23.00 9.81
C ARG A 264 -26.68 23.91 9.54
N ALA A 265 -25.53 23.32 9.22
CA ALA A 265 -24.33 24.07 8.85
C ALA A 265 -24.56 24.91 7.59
N ALA A 266 -25.09 24.32 6.53
CA ALA A 266 -25.36 25.02 5.27
C ALA A 266 -26.34 26.19 5.42
N LEU A 267 -27.41 26.01 6.20
CA LEU A 267 -28.38 27.07 6.50
C LEU A 267 -27.74 28.20 7.30
N ALA A 268 -26.96 27.88 8.33
CA ALA A 268 -26.24 28.87 9.12
C ALA A 268 -25.21 29.68 8.29
N LEU A 269 -24.49 29.04 7.37
CA LEU A 269 -23.59 29.73 6.44
C LEU A 269 -24.33 30.69 5.50
N ARG A 270 -25.53 30.32 5.03
CA ARG A 270 -26.38 31.22 4.22
C ARG A 270 -26.85 32.43 5.02
N HIS A 271 -27.32 32.21 6.25
CA HIS A 271 -27.72 33.30 7.15
C HIS A 271 -26.56 34.25 7.47
N LEU A 272 -25.36 33.73 7.71
CA LEU A 272 -24.17 34.55 7.96
C LEU A 272 -23.85 35.50 6.79
N ARG A 273 -24.11 35.08 5.55
CA ARG A 273 -23.84 35.87 4.34
C ARG A 273 -24.94 36.89 3.99
N GLY A 274 -26.16 36.70 4.48
CA GLY A 274 -27.33 37.48 4.07
C GLY A 274 -28.02 38.32 5.16
N CYS A 275 -27.83 37.98 6.43
CA CYS A 275 -28.59 38.62 7.52
C CYS A 275 -27.92 39.89 8.04
N ARG A 276 -28.71 40.96 8.17
CA ARG A 276 -28.30 42.24 8.78
C ARG A 276 -28.62 42.35 10.27
N HIS A 277 -29.45 41.46 10.79
CA HIS A 277 -29.88 41.46 12.20
C HIS A 277 -28.91 40.68 13.09
N LEU A 278 -28.44 41.31 14.16
CA LEU A 278 -27.45 40.75 15.08
C LEU A 278 -27.89 39.43 15.74
N SER A 279 -29.18 39.31 16.08
CA SER A 279 -29.76 38.10 16.68
C SER A 279 -29.71 36.88 15.73
N ALA A 280 -30.02 37.10 14.45
CA ALA A 280 -29.93 36.05 13.43
C ALA A 280 -28.48 35.62 13.17
N VAL A 281 -27.56 36.59 13.17
CA VAL A 281 -26.11 36.32 13.05
C VAL A 281 -25.61 35.51 14.25
N LEU A 282 -26.02 35.87 15.47
CA LEU A 282 -25.66 35.13 16.68
C LEU A 282 -26.20 33.69 16.63
N GLY A 283 -27.47 33.49 16.25
CA GLY A 283 -28.05 32.15 16.11
C GLY A 283 -27.33 31.29 15.05
N ALA A 284 -26.96 31.89 13.91
CA ALA A 284 -26.17 31.23 12.89
C ALA A 284 -24.77 30.82 13.41
N LEU A 285 -24.08 31.71 14.12
CA LEU A 285 -22.78 31.42 14.72
C LEU A 285 -22.86 30.32 15.80
N GLN A 286 -23.90 30.30 16.63
CA GLN A 286 -24.12 29.25 17.62
C GLN A 286 -24.34 27.89 16.95
N HIS A 287 -25.07 27.83 15.85
CA HIS A 287 -25.17 26.59 15.06
C HIS A 287 -23.83 26.19 14.46
N LEU A 288 -23.09 27.13 13.87
CA LEU A 288 -21.75 26.87 13.33
C LEU A 288 -20.78 26.38 14.41
N GLU A 289 -20.86 26.88 15.64
CA GLU A 289 -20.02 26.45 16.75
C GLU A 289 -20.23 24.96 17.03
N VAL A 290 -21.49 24.53 17.17
CA VAL A 290 -21.83 23.14 17.48
C VAL A 290 -21.41 22.20 16.35
N VAL A 291 -21.72 22.54 15.10
CA VAL A 291 -21.42 21.66 13.96
C VAL A 291 -19.91 21.56 13.68
N THR A 292 -19.17 22.65 13.86
CA THR A 292 -17.70 22.66 13.72
C THR A 292 -17.00 22.03 14.91
N ARG A 293 -17.64 21.88 16.07
CA ARG A 293 -17.09 21.13 17.20
C ARG A 293 -17.26 19.61 17.04
N LEU A 294 -18.32 19.17 16.38
CA LEU A 294 -18.73 17.76 16.32
C LEU A 294 -18.34 17.04 15.03
N SER A 295 -18.06 17.75 13.93
CA SER A 295 -17.83 17.13 12.63
C SER A 295 -16.65 17.72 11.86
N PRO A 296 -15.67 16.89 11.43
CA PRO A 296 -14.58 17.35 10.57
C PRO A 296 -15.08 17.79 9.19
N LEU A 297 -16.15 17.16 8.66
CA LEU A 297 -16.71 17.51 7.34
C LEU A 297 -17.30 18.93 7.36
N CYS A 298 -17.96 19.33 8.45
CA CYS A 298 -18.47 20.69 8.58
C CYS A 298 -17.36 21.73 8.67
N CYS A 299 -16.20 21.40 9.26
CA CYS A 299 -15.03 22.28 9.22
C CYS A 299 -14.47 22.42 7.79
N GLU A 300 -14.43 21.34 7.00
CA GLU A 300 -13.97 21.41 5.61
C GLU A 300 -14.92 22.23 4.73
N ASP A 301 -16.23 22.05 4.87
CA ASP A 301 -17.22 22.82 4.13
C ASP A 301 -17.17 24.30 4.52
N MET A 302 -16.99 24.60 5.81
CA MET A 302 -16.80 25.96 6.28
C MET A 302 -15.54 26.60 5.69
N ALA A 303 -14.42 25.87 5.66
CA ALA A 303 -13.16 26.33 5.04
C ALA A 303 -13.32 26.64 3.55
N ARG A 304 -14.05 25.81 2.80
CA ARG A 304 -14.33 26.02 1.36
C ARG A 304 -15.31 27.16 1.09
N SER A 305 -16.23 27.42 2.00
CA SER A 305 -17.31 28.39 1.80
C SER A 305 -16.89 29.87 1.86
N GLY A 306 -15.65 30.16 2.26
CA GLY A 306 -15.16 31.52 2.50
C GLY A 306 -15.70 32.18 3.77
N ALA A 307 -16.45 31.45 4.60
CA ALA A 307 -17.10 31.99 5.79
C ALA A 307 -16.11 32.49 6.85
N ALA A 308 -14.87 31.97 6.90
CA ALA A 308 -13.84 32.48 7.80
C ALA A 308 -13.60 33.99 7.59
N SER A 309 -13.52 34.44 6.33
CA SER A 309 -13.36 35.86 5.98
C SER A 309 -14.57 36.68 6.44
N THR A 310 -15.79 36.19 6.22
CA THR A 310 -17.03 36.84 6.68
C THR A 310 -17.06 36.99 8.20
N ILE A 311 -16.60 35.97 8.94
CA ILE A 311 -16.52 36.01 10.40
C ILE A 311 -15.49 37.04 10.87
N PHE A 312 -14.32 37.15 10.22
CA PHE A 312 -13.35 38.20 10.58
C PHE A 312 -13.87 39.61 10.29
N VAL A 313 -14.60 39.82 9.19
CA VAL A 313 -15.28 41.10 8.91
C VAL A 313 -16.31 41.42 10.00
N LEU A 314 -17.09 40.42 10.42
CA LEU A 314 -18.05 40.58 11.51
C LEU A 314 -17.39 40.90 12.85
N ILE A 315 -16.27 40.26 13.17
CA ILE A 315 -15.49 40.56 14.39
C ILE A 315 -15.04 42.02 14.39
N ARG A 316 -14.54 42.52 13.26
CA ARG A 316 -14.06 43.92 13.12
C ARG A 316 -15.19 44.95 13.20
N SER A 317 -16.42 44.59 12.83
CA SER A 317 -17.57 45.50 12.91
C SER A 317 -18.26 45.49 14.28
N CYS A 318 -17.94 44.52 15.14
CA CYS A 318 -18.51 44.42 16.48
C CYS A 318 -17.85 45.38 17.48
N ASN A 319 -18.64 45.91 18.41
CA ASN A 319 -18.16 46.79 19.47
C ASN A 319 -18.14 46.08 20.84
N ARG A 320 -17.93 46.83 21.94
CA ARG A 320 -17.86 46.29 23.31
C ARG A 320 -19.21 46.05 24.00
N SER A 321 -20.33 46.22 23.30
CA SER A 321 -21.67 45.93 23.86
C SER A 321 -21.84 44.44 24.17
N VAL A 322 -22.66 44.10 25.15
CA VAL A 322 -22.89 42.70 25.57
C VAL A 322 -23.33 41.78 24.41
N PRO A 323 -24.24 42.19 23.50
CA PRO A 323 -24.60 41.36 22.35
C PRO A 323 -23.44 41.15 21.37
N CYS A 324 -22.62 42.19 21.13
CA CYS A 324 -21.43 42.08 20.29
C CYS A 324 -20.37 41.16 20.91
N MET A 325 -20.23 41.17 22.25
CA MET A 325 -19.36 40.24 22.97
C MET A 325 -19.74 38.79 22.74
N GLU A 326 -21.04 38.48 22.71
CA GLU A 326 -21.52 37.12 22.47
C GLU A 326 -21.27 36.68 21.03
N VAL A 327 -21.49 37.58 20.08
CA VAL A 327 -21.16 37.36 18.66
C VAL A 327 -19.66 37.09 18.49
N ILE A 328 -18.78 37.93 19.05
CA ILE A 328 -17.33 37.73 18.99
C ILE A 328 -16.93 36.42 19.68
N SER A 329 -17.50 36.12 20.84
CA SER A 329 -17.23 34.89 21.58
C SER A 329 -17.54 33.64 20.75
N CYS A 330 -18.72 33.59 20.13
CA CYS A 330 -19.09 32.48 19.24
C CYS A 330 -18.22 32.46 17.98
N ALA A 331 -18.01 33.61 17.34
CA ALA A 331 -17.18 33.75 16.14
C ALA A 331 -15.76 33.21 16.32
N VAL A 332 -15.08 33.65 17.38
CA VAL A 332 -13.71 33.20 17.70
C VAL A 332 -13.70 31.70 18.04
N GLN A 333 -14.73 31.18 18.71
CA GLN A 333 -14.84 29.75 18.99
C GLN A 333 -15.01 28.92 17.70
N VAL A 334 -15.83 29.37 16.76
CA VAL A 334 -15.99 28.73 15.45
C VAL A 334 -14.66 28.71 14.70
N LEU A 335 -13.97 29.85 14.62
CA LEU A 335 -12.66 29.94 13.96
C LEU A 335 -11.62 29.03 14.64
N LEU A 336 -11.63 28.94 15.97
CA LEU A 336 -10.78 28.02 16.73
C LEU A 336 -11.08 26.56 16.41
N ASN A 337 -12.36 26.17 16.32
CA ASN A 337 -12.76 24.80 15.97
C ASN A 337 -12.25 24.40 14.57
N VAL A 338 -12.37 25.32 13.59
CA VAL A 338 -11.86 25.11 12.23
C VAL A 338 -10.32 25.09 12.20
N ALA A 339 -9.66 25.96 12.96
CA ALA A 339 -8.20 26.03 12.98
C ALA A 339 -7.54 24.82 13.67
N LYS A 340 -8.18 24.26 14.71
CA LYS A 340 -7.73 23.04 15.42
C LYS A 340 -7.58 21.83 14.48
N TYR A 341 -8.30 21.80 13.36
CA TYR A 341 -8.19 20.74 12.36
C TYR A 341 -7.15 21.10 11.30
N GLU A 342 -6.05 20.36 11.28
CA GLU A 342 -4.86 20.62 10.44
C GLU A 342 -5.18 20.81 8.95
N LYS A 343 -6.20 20.12 8.41
CA LYS A 343 -6.60 20.26 7.00
C LYS A 343 -7.32 21.58 6.67
N THR A 344 -7.82 22.28 7.68
CA THR A 344 -8.64 23.51 7.52
C THR A 344 -8.00 24.73 8.15
N THR A 345 -6.86 24.59 8.82
CA THR A 345 -6.09 25.70 9.42
C THR A 345 -5.75 26.79 8.40
N TRP A 346 -5.44 26.40 7.16
CA TRP A 346 -5.10 27.34 6.07
C TRP A 346 -6.24 28.33 5.76
N ALA A 347 -7.51 27.93 5.92
CA ALA A 347 -8.64 28.78 5.59
C ALA A 347 -8.85 29.92 6.60
N VAL A 348 -8.40 29.72 7.84
CA VAL A 348 -8.40 30.76 8.87
C VAL A 348 -7.14 31.62 8.77
N ARG A 349 -5.98 31.01 8.48
CA ARG A 349 -4.70 31.73 8.29
C ARG A 349 -4.72 32.63 7.06
N GLY A 350 -5.28 32.15 5.95
CA GLY A 350 -5.27 32.85 4.67
C GLY A 350 -6.20 34.07 4.60
N VAL A 351 -6.83 34.47 5.70
CA VAL A 351 -7.64 35.68 5.77
C VAL A 351 -6.76 36.89 6.05
N ASP A 352 -6.86 37.91 5.20
CA ASP A 352 -6.10 39.15 5.32
C ASP A 352 -6.34 39.85 6.67
N GLY A 353 -5.24 40.25 7.31
CA GLY A 353 -5.26 40.92 8.62
C GLY A 353 -5.77 40.05 9.78
N CYS A 354 -5.83 38.71 9.63
CA CYS A 354 -6.31 37.83 10.72
C CYS A 354 -5.48 37.99 12.00
N THR A 355 -4.15 38.08 11.88
CA THR A 355 -3.24 38.28 13.01
C THR A 355 -3.51 39.60 13.72
N ASP A 356 -3.63 40.71 12.98
CA ASP A 356 -3.87 42.03 13.55
C ASP A 356 -5.20 42.08 14.30
N THR A 357 -6.26 41.50 13.71
CA THR A 357 -7.58 41.44 14.35
C THR A 357 -7.56 40.64 15.65
N LEU A 358 -6.82 39.53 15.69
CA LEU A 358 -6.69 38.74 16.91
C LEU A 358 -5.87 39.47 17.97
N LEU A 359 -4.82 40.21 17.59
CA LEU A 359 -4.06 41.06 18.52
C LEU A 359 -4.92 42.21 19.08
N GLU A 360 -5.72 42.86 18.24
CA GLU A 360 -6.68 43.88 18.67
C GLU A 360 -7.70 43.31 19.67
N LEU A 361 -8.21 42.10 19.45
CA LEU A 361 -9.09 41.42 20.41
C LEU A 361 -8.41 41.16 21.75
N LEU A 362 -7.13 40.73 21.74
CA LEU A 362 -6.36 40.50 22.96
C LEU A 362 -6.15 41.80 23.75
N GLN A 363 -5.88 42.91 23.08
CA GLN A 363 -5.72 44.23 23.72
C GLN A 363 -7.06 44.78 24.22
N THR A 364 -8.13 44.60 23.45
CA THR A 364 -9.48 45.13 23.72
C THR A 364 -10.15 44.42 24.89
N TYR A 365 -10.00 43.10 24.98
CA TYR A 365 -10.68 42.24 25.97
C TYR A 365 -9.76 41.76 27.09
N GLN A 366 -8.67 42.47 27.33
CA GLN A 366 -7.89 42.30 28.54
C GLN A 366 -8.77 42.64 29.76
N ALA A 367 -8.96 41.68 30.67
CA ALA A 367 -9.83 41.86 31.83
C ALA A 367 -9.35 43.05 32.69
N LYS A 368 -10.16 44.12 32.81
CA LYS A 368 -9.90 45.24 33.72
C LYS A 368 -10.52 44.97 35.10
N PRO A 369 -9.87 45.36 36.20
CA PRO A 369 -10.45 45.19 37.53
C PRO A 369 -11.72 46.05 37.68
N GLY A 370 -12.84 45.43 38.07
CA GLY A 370 -14.14 46.11 38.28
C GLY A 370 -15.17 45.95 37.15
N ASP A 371 -14.84 45.29 36.04
CA ASP A 371 -15.79 45.07 34.95
C ASP A 371 -16.88 44.06 35.34
N ARG A 372 -18.16 44.46 35.23
CA ARG A 372 -19.32 43.57 35.41
C ARG A 372 -19.38 42.42 34.39
N VAL A 373 -18.55 42.48 33.35
CA VAL A 373 -18.52 41.54 32.20
C VAL A 373 -17.16 40.83 32.10
N ALA A 374 -16.41 40.79 33.21
CA ALA A 374 -15.06 40.22 33.27
C ALA A 374 -14.98 38.77 32.73
N ASP A 375 -15.95 37.92 33.05
CA ASP A 375 -15.94 36.51 32.62
C ASP A 375 -16.11 36.35 31.10
N LYS A 376 -16.99 37.14 30.46
CA LYS A 376 -17.16 37.09 28.99
C LYS A 376 -15.90 37.61 28.28
N SER A 377 -15.30 38.68 28.80
CA SER A 377 -14.04 39.23 28.25
C SER A 377 -12.88 38.24 28.38
N ALA A 378 -12.76 37.56 29.52
CA ALA A 378 -11.76 36.52 29.75
C ALA A 378 -11.95 35.32 28.81
N GLY A 379 -13.20 34.94 28.52
CA GLY A 379 -13.53 33.90 27.55
C GLY A 379 -13.10 34.25 26.12
N ILE A 380 -13.38 35.47 25.65
CA ILE A 380 -12.93 35.94 24.32
C ILE A 380 -11.40 35.98 24.25
N PHE A 381 -10.75 36.56 25.26
CA PHE A 381 -9.30 36.65 25.36
C PHE A 381 -8.64 35.26 25.30
N THR A 382 -9.15 34.31 26.06
CA THR A 382 -8.61 32.95 26.14
C THR A 382 -8.74 32.23 24.79
N ARG A 383 -9.90 32.32 24.12
CA ARG A 383 -10.11 31.69 22.81
C ARG A 383 -9.28 32.35 21.71
N ALA A 384 -9.12 33.67 21.74
CA ALA A 384 -8.27 34.40 20.80
C ALA A 384 -6.79 34.03 20.97
N CYS A 385 -6.31 33.90 22.21
CA CYS A 385 -4.97 33.39 22.52
C CYS A 385 -4.77 31.97 21.96
N CYS A 386 -5.72 31.06 22.23
CA CYS A 386 -5.68 29.70 21.73
C CYS A 386 -5.69 29.62 20.20
N LEU A 387 -6.48 30.47 19.54
CA LEU A 387 -6.54 30.54 18.08
C LEU A 387 -5.20 31.02 17.50
N LEU A 388 -4.63 32.10 18.04
CA LEU A 388 -3.27 32.55 17.66
C LEU A 388 -2.22 31.46 17.89
N ALA A 389 -2.33 30.70 18.99
CA ALA A 389 -1.38 29.63 19.29
C ALA A 389 -1.44 28.49 18.27
N VAL A 390 -2.65 28.12 17.82
CA VAL A 390 -2.84 27.10 16.76
C VAL A 390 -2.30 27.61 15.42
N LEU A 391 -2.57 28.88 15.09
CA LEU A 391 -2.08 29.50 13.85
C LEU A 391 -0.56 29.66 13.86
N ALA A 392 0.09 29.86 15.01
CA ALA A 392 1.55 29.98 15.11
C ALA A 392 2.31 28.65 14.97
N GLN A 393 1.69 27.51 15.31
CA GLN A 393 2.35 26.19 15.34
C GLN A 393 2.62 25.56 13.97
N THR A 394 2.01 26.06 12.90
CA THR A 394 1.99 25.42 11.57
C THR A 394 2.82 26.20 10.53
N ALA A 395 3.90 26.86 10.95
CA ALA A 395 4.65 27.84 10.13
C ALA A 395 5.63 27.19 9.14
N ASP A 396 5.53 27.59 7.87
CA ASP A 396 6.47 27.23 6.79
C ASP A 396 6.70 28.41 5.79
N CYS A 397 6.34 29.66 6.12
CA CYS A 397 6.43 30.82 5.19
C CYS A 397 7.18 32.04 5.76
N ALA A 398 7.89 32.77 4.88
CA ALA A 398 8.74 33.92 5.20
C ALA A 398 7.98 35.25 5.48
N SER A 399 6.74 35.41 5.00
CA SER A 399 5.88 36.56 5.32
C SER A 399 5.45 36.60 6.79
N ASP A 400 5.59 35.48 7.50
CA ASP A 400 5.23 35.36 8.92
C ASP A 400 6.25 36.02 9.84
N VAL A 401 7.46 36.37 9.40
CA VAL A 401 8.54 36.86 10.28
C VAL A 401 8.22 38.21 10.91
N HIS A 402 7.71 39.18 10.12
CA HIS A 402 7.37 40.51 10.63
C HIS A 402 6.14 40.49 11.56
N ASN A 403 5.11 39.71 11.18
CA ASN A 403 3.93 39.51 12.01
C ASN A 403 4.29 38.74 13.29
N ARG A 404 5.22 37.79 13.24
CA ARG A 404 5.70 37.05 14.40
C ARG A 404 6.41 37.95 15.40
N SER A 405 7.21 38.93 14.96
CA SER A 405 7.81 39.93 15.87
C SER A 405 6.74 40.74 16.60
N LYS A 406 5.78 41.32 15.86
CA LYS A 406 4.67 42.09 16.46
C LYS A 406 3.84 41.27 17.45
N VAL A 407 3.55 40.02 17.10
CA VAL A 407 2.82 39.09 17.99
C VAL A 407 3.63 38.81 19.24
N VAL A 408 4.93 38.54 19.13
CA VAL A 408 5.81 38.28 20.28
C VAL A 408 5.86 39.49 21.20
N ASP A 409 6.08 40.71 20.68
CA ASP A 409 6.15 41.93 21.49
C ASP A 409 4.82 42.19 22.24
N CYS A 410 3.69 42.02 21.56
CA CYS A 410 2.37 42.16 22.17
C CYS A 410 2.12 41.09 23.25
N VAL A 411 2.42 39.82 22.95
CA VAL A 411 2.21 38.71 23.91
C VAL A 411 3.11 38.86 25.13
N CYS A 412 4.38 39.28 24.96
CA CYS A 412 5.30 39.54 26.06
C CYS A 412 4.78 40.66 26.98
N SER A 413 4.30 41.77 26.43
CA SER A 413 3.72 42.86 27.24
C SER A 413 2.46 42.42 27.99
N LEU A 414 1.54 41.71 27.32
CA LEU A 414 0.32 41.17 27.92
C LEU A 414 0.61 40.11 28.99
N TYR A 415 1.63 39.28 28.80
CA TYR A 415 2.05 38.28 29.77
C TYR A 415 2.59 38.93 31.05
N LYS A 416 3.47 39.94 30.94
CA LYS A 416 3.98 40.68 32.12
C LYS A 416 2.85 41.28 32.94
N LEU A 417 1.90 41.95 32.29
CA LEU A 417 0.71 42.54 32.93
C LEU A 417 -0.17 41.48 33.60
N THR A 418 -0.48 40.39 32.89
CA THR A 418 -1.38 39.34 33.38
C THR A 418 -0.75 38.53 34.50
N ALA A 419 0.55 38.20 34.42
CA ALA A 419 1.29 37.51 35.46
C ALA A 419 1.39 38.36 36.73
N ARG A 420 1.66 39.67 36.62
CA ARG A 420 1.65 40.61 37.76
C ARG A 420 0.27 40.65 38.41
N LYS A 421 -0.80 40.74 37.61
CA LYS A 421 -2.18 40.75 38.11
C LYS A 421 -2.54 39.45 38.84
N HIS A 422 -2.11 38.31 38.30
CA HIS A 422 -2.32 37.01 38.95
C HIS A 422 -1.61 36.94 40.31
N ARG A 423 -0.35 37.39 40.39
CA ARG A 423 0.40 37.48 41.66
C ARG A 423 -0.31 38.38 42.68
N MET A 424 -0.73 39.58 42.28
CA MET A 424 -1.46 40.49 43.17
C MET A 424 -2.79 39.90 43.66
N ASN A 425 -3.52 39.17 42.81
CA ASN A 425 -4.78 38.53 43.21
C ASN A 425 -4.55 37.34 44.15
N THR A 426 -3.51 36.54 43.92
CA THR A 426 -3.12 35.48 44.85
C THR A 426 -2.73 36.06 46.21
N ASP A 427 -1.95 37.14 46.24
CA ASP A 427 -1.54 37.80 47.48
C ASP A 427 -2.74 38.41 48.22
N ARG A 428 -3.71 38.98 47.49
CA ARG A 428 -4.96 39.50 48.06
C ARG A 428 -5.85 38.39 48.63
N ILE A 429 -5.93 37.23 47.98
CA ILE A 429 -6.66 36.06 48.46
C ILE A 429 -5.99 35.54 49.74
N LEU A 430 -4.66 35.41 49.74
CA LEU A 430 -3.89 35.00 50.92
C LEU A 430 -4.08 35.98 52.09
N TYR A 431 -4.04 37.29 51.83
CA TYR A 431 -4.28 38.33 52.83
C TYR A 431 -5.73 38.35 53.37
N LYS A 432 -6.73 38.09 52.50
CA LYS A 432 -8.12 37.94 52.94
C LYS A 432 -8.30 36.67 53.78
N GLN A 433 -7.73 35.55 53.36
CA GLN A 433 -7.74 34.29 54.11
C GLN A 433 -7.06 34.42 55.47
N SER A 434 -5.97 35.19 55.58
CA SER A 434 -5.33 35.47 56.87
C SER A 434 -6.17 36.36 57.80
N LYS A 435 -7.10 37.15 57.25
CA LYS A 435 -8.05 37.98 58.01
C LYS A 435 -9.37 37.28 58.32
N SER A 436 -9.69 36.20 57.61
CA SER A 436 -10.96 35.48 57.70
C SER A 436 -10.75 33.98 57.89
N SER A 437 -10.12 33.55 59.00
CA SER A 437 -10.60 32.43 59.84
C SER A 437 -9.52 31.88 60.81
N SER A 438 -9.90 31.71 62.08
CA SER A 438 -9.50 30.55 62.86
C SER A 438 -10.04 29.30 62.14
N ALA A 439 -9.17 28.31 61.91
CA ALA A 439 -9.32 27.13 61.05
C ALA A 439 -9.13 27.40 59.54
N SER A 440 -8.03 26.84 59.01
CA SER A 440 -7.66 26.84 57.60
C SER A 440 -7.79 25.43 57.02
N PRO A 441 -8.38 25.21 55.83
CA PRO A 441 -8.12 24.00 55.05
C PRO A 441 -6.78 24.13 54.29
N PRO A 442 -6.13 23.01 53.92
CA PRO A 442 -4.79 23.05 53.31
C PRO A 442 -4.83 23.64 51.90
N PHE A 443 -4.12 24.75 51.73
CA PHE A 443 -3.86 25.38 50.44
C PHE A 443 -2.81 24.57 49.68
N ILE A 444 -3.17 23.99 48.53
CA ILE A 444 -2.24 23.35 47.61
C ILE A 444 -1.77 24.43 46.62
N PRO A 445 -0.48 24.81 46.61
CA PRO A 445 0.03 25.70 45.56
C PRO A 445 0.00 24.94 44.23
N GLU A 446 -0.61 25.52 43.20
CA GLU A 446 -0.42 25.02 41.83
C GLU A 446 1.07 25.08 41.49
N THR A 447 1.70 23.92 41.45
CA THR A 447 3.11 23.79 41.09
C THR A 447 3.22 24.04 39.58
N PRO A 448 4.08 24.94 39.09
CA PRO A 448 4.23 25.18 37.66
C PRO A 448 4.84 23.93 37.03
N ALA A 449 3.97 23.10 36.45
CA ALA A 449 4.39 21.92 35.72
C ALA A 449 5.24 22.37 34.53
N ARG A 450 6.52 21.98 34.51
CA ARG A 450 7.36 22.05 33.31
C ARG A 450 6.79 21.06 32.29
N THR A 451 5.91 21.54 31.42
CA THR A 451 5.39 20.78 30.28
C THR A 451 6.40 20.90 29.13
N GLY A 452 7.23 19.87 28.97
CA GLY A 452 7.92 19.61 27.71
C GLY A 452 6.90 19.17 26.66
N MET A 453 7.06 19.68 25.43
CA MET A 453 6.16 19.63 24.27
C MET A 453 4.86 20.44 24.40
N VAL A 454 4.77 21.46 23.55
CA VAL A 454 3.58 22.29 23.32
C VAL A 454 2.37 21.38 23.09
N PRO A 455 1.31 21.44 23.91
CA PRO A 455 0.10 20.70 23.65
C PRO A 455 -0.54 21.26 22.37
N ARG A 456 -0.44 20.51 21.27
CA ARG A 456 -1.22 20.81 20.06
C ARG A 456 -2.69 20.73 20.46
N LEU A 457 -3.40 21.87 20.40
CA LEU A 457 -4.84 21.91 20.64
C LEU A 457 -5.53 21.07 19.56
N LYS A 458 -6.18 19.98 19.98
CA LYS A 458 -6.84 19.04 19.06
C LYS A 458 -8.33 19.35 18.93
N PRO A 459 -8.96 18.93 17.82
CA PRO A 459 -10.40 18.97 17.70
C PRO A 459 -11.10 18.06 18.71
N ASP A 460 -12.28 18.47 19.16
CA ASP A 460 -13.00 17.83 20.25
C ASP A 460 -13.54 16.43 19.90
N TRP A 461 -13.72 16.12 18.61
CA TRP A 461 -14.05 14.76 18.14
C TRP A 461 -12.91 13.75 18.32
N VAL A 462 -11.70 14.21 18.67
CA VAL A 462 -10.59 13.34 19.04
C VAL A 462 -10.71 12.98 20.52
N LEU A 463 -11.36 11.86 20.82
CA LEU A 463 -11.62 11.33 22.16
C LEU A 463 -10.36 10.79 22.86
N ARG A 464 -9.35 11.62 23.10
CA ARG A 464 -8.17 11.29 23.92
C ARG A 464 -8.27 11.98 25.28
N ARG A 465 -7.76 11.33 26.34
CA ARG A 465 -7.75 11.84 27.72
C ARG A 465 -6.85 13.07 27.94
N ASP A 466 -6.13 13.53 26.91
CA ASP A 466 -5.12 14.59 27.00
C ASP A 466 -5.65 15.97 26.52
N ASN A 467 -6.98 16.13 26.33
CA ASN A 467 -7.54 17.42 25.95
C ASN A 467 -7.49 18.38 27.15
N VAL A 468 -6.52 19.30 27.13
CA VAL A 468 -6.38 20.34 28.16
C VAL A 468 -7.37 21.46 27.86
N GLU A 469 -8.41 21.61 28.68
CA GLU A 469 -9.28 22.78 28.67
C GLU A 469 -8.51 23.96 29.28
N ILE A 470 -8.16 24.93 28.43
CA ILE A 470 -7.49 26.17 28.87
C ILE A 470 -8.58 27.11 29.37
N ALA A 471 -8.75 27.19 30.69
CA ALA A 471 -9.77 28.02 31.32
C ALA A 471 -9.25 29.39 31.78
N SER A 472 -7.94 29.54 31.99
CA SER A 472 -7.35 30.79 32.49
C SER A 472 -6.63 31.60 31.41
N PRO A 473 -6.80 32.95 31.39
CA PRO A 473 -6.07 33.84 30.49
C PRO A 473 -4.55 33.70 30.56
N LEU A 474 -4.02 33.42 31.76
CA LEU A 474 -2.59 33.23 31.97
C LEU A 474 -2.08 31.93 31.33
N GLN A 475 -2.81 30.81 31.50
CA GLN A 475 -2.46 29.55 30.83
C GLN A 475 -2.57 29.68 29.30
N ALA A 476 -3.55 30.44 28.79
CA ALA A 476 -3.71 30.71 27.37
C ALA A 476 -2.51 31.46 26.77
N LEU A 477 -2.02 32.49 27.46
CA LEU A 477 -0.81 33.21 27.09
C LEU A 477 0.44 32.32 27.16
N GLN A 478 0.55 31.45 28.17
CA GLN A 478 1.65 30.50 28.27
C GLN A 478 1.69 29.54 27.08
N VAL A 479 0.53 28.99 26.69
CA VAL A 479 0.42 28.12 25.51
C VAL A 479 0.78 28.86 24.22
N LEU A 480 0.40 30.14 24.11
CA LEU A 480 0.78 30.99 22.98
C LEU A 480 2.29 31.28 22.94
N MET A 481 2.91 31.61 24.08
CA MET A 481 4.37 31.79 24.18
C MET A 481 5.14 30.53 23.82
N ASP A 482 4.68 29.37 24.32
CA ASP A 482 5.28 28.07 24.02
C ASP A 482 5.13 27.74 22.51
N ALA A 483 3.99 28.07 21.89
CA ALA A 483 3.77 27.92 20.46
C ALA A 483 4.66 28.83 19.60
N LEU A 484 4.98 30.03 20.08
CA LEU A 484 5.88 30.98 19.40
C LEU A 484 7.36 30.65 19.60
N GLY A 485 7.70 29.79 20.57
CA GLY A 485 9.08 29.43 20.93
C GLY A 485 9.78 30.45 21.82
N VAL A 486 9.03 31.30 22.55
CA VAL A 486 9.59 32.35 23.41
C VAL A 486 9.86 31.78 24.81
N ALA A 487 11.12 31.85 25.26
CA ALA A 487 11.51 31.35 26.57
C ALA A 487 10.92 32.21 27.70
N ARG A 488 10.23 31.57 28.65
CA ARG A 488 9.58 32.22 29.81
C ARG A 488 10.56 32.94 30.76
N GLN A 489 11.87 32.79 30.56
CA GLN A 489 12.93 33.43 31.36
C GLN A 489 13.41 34.78 30.77
N GLN A 490 12.99 35.15 29.55
CA GLN A 490 13.40 36.38 28.86
C GLN A 490 12.38 37.53 28.99
N VAL A 491 11.30 37.34 29.77
CA VAL A 491 10.15 38.26 29.91
C VAL A 491 9.93 38.56 31.37
#